data_AF-A0A3M2ZS87-F1
#
_entry.id   AF-A0A3M2ZS87-F1
#
_cell.length_a   1.000
_cell.length_b   1.000
_cell.length_c   1.000
_cell.angle_alpha   90.00
_cell.angle_beta   90.00
_cell.angle_gamma   90.00
#
_symmetry.space_group_name_H-M   'P 1'
#
loop_
_entity.id
_entity.type
_entity.pdbx_description
1 polymer ?
#
loop_
_entity_poly.entity_id
_entity_poly.type
_entity_poly.pdbx_seq_one_letter_code
_entity_poly.pdbx_strand_id
1 'polypeptide(L)' 'MKLFLAEPFKSLWAGRDAFAEVEGLSGEVYRELEGRRTLRTEVDGRGYFVKIHRGINWG' A
#
# COMPACT_ATOMS: atom_id res chain seq x y z
N MET A 1 9.61 -2.98 14.06
CA MET A 1 8.78 -3.11 12.83
C MET A 1 7.55 -3.92 13.17
N LYS A 2 6.33 -3.44 12.88
CA LYS A 2 5.09 -4.21 13.05
C LYS A 2 4.40 -4.33 11.70
N LEU A 3 4.17 -5.55 11.24
CA LEU A 3 3.45 -5.84 10.01
C LEU A 3 2.14 -6.56 10.37
N PHE A 4 1.02 -6.05 9.87
CA PHE A 4 -0.28 -6.69 9.98
C PHE A 4 -0.93 -6.67 8.61
N LEU A 5 -1.38 -7.84 8.15
CA LEU A 5 -2.11 -8.02 6.90
C LEU A 5 -3.48 -8.61 7.22
N ALA A 6 -4.52 -7.89 6.81
CA ALA A 6 -5.89 -8.40 6.77
C ALA A 6 -6.20 -8.96 5.38
N GLU A 7 -7.24 -9.77 5.26
CA GLU A 7 -7.77 -10.13 3.94
C GLU A 7 -8.28 -8.87 3.19
N PRO A 8 -8.12 -8.81 1.86
CA PRO A 8 -7.56 -9.86 0.99
C PRO A 8 -6.03 -9.87 0.92
N PHE A 9 -5.36 -8.83 1.43
CA PHE A 9 -3.91 -8.64 1.30
C PHE A 9 -3.07 -9.72 1.99
N LYS A 10 -3.60 -10.34 3.06
CA LYS A 10 -2.96 -11.47 3.73
C LYS A 10 -2.77 -12.66 2.78
N SER A 11 -3.85 -13.07 2.10
CA SER A 11 -3.78 -14.17 1.13
C SER A 11 -3.08 -13.74 -0.16
N LEU A 12 -3.38 -12.54 -0.64
CA LEU A 12 -2.83 -12.01 -1.89
C LEU A 12 -1.30 -11.90 -1.86
N TRP A 13 -0.73 -11.53 -0.70
CA TRP A 13 0.71 -11.34 -0.53
C TRP A 13 1.36 -12.45 0.31
N ALA A 14 0.71 -13.61 0.42
CA ALA A 14 1.29 -14.76 1.11
C ALA A 14 2.63 -15.17 0.46
N GLY A 15 3.69 -15.20 1.26
CA GLY A 15 5.05 -15.52 0.79
C GLY A 15 5.73 -14.41 -0.03
N ARG A 16 5.16 -13.20 -0.06
CA ARG A 16 5.73 -12.04 -0.76
C ARG A 16 6.13 -10.94 0.22
N ASP A 17 6.99 -10.03 -0.22
CA ASP A 17 7.26 -8.81 0.53
C ASP A 17 6.12 -7.80 0.34
N ALA A 18 5.27 -7.65 1.36
CA ALA A 18 4.14 -6.72 1.33
C ALA A 18 4.55 -5.26 1.04
N PHE A 19 5.78 -4.85 1.40
CA PHE A 19 6.27 -3.51 1.09
C PHE A 19 6.63 -3.36 -0.39
N ALA A 20 7.15 -4.41 -1.02
CA ALA A 20 7.36 -4.40 -2.48
C ALA A 20 6.02 -4.47 -3.24
N GLU A 21 5.08 -5.29 -2.77
CA GLU A 21 3.78 -5.45 -3.43
C GLU A 21 2.94 -4.16 -3.36
N VAL A 22 2.94 -3.44 -2.22
CA VAL A 22 2.18 -2.18 -2.09
C VAL A 22 2.73 -1.06 -2.98
N GLU A 23 4.04 -1.07 -3.28
CA GLU A 23 4.68 -0.15 -4.21
C GLU A 23 4.21 -0.35 -5.65
N GLY A 24 3.95 -1.61 -6.03
CA GLY A 24 3.45 -1.99 -7.34
C GLY A 24 1.97 -1.69 -7.58
N LEU A 25 1.22 -1.28 -6.55
CA LEU A 25 -0.20 -0.98 -6.71
C LEU A 25 -0.41 0.25 -7.62
N SER A 26 -1.34 0.08 -8.55
CA SER A 26 -1.81 1.10 -9.47
C SER A 26 -3.27 1.48 -9.19
N GLY A 27 -3.65 2.66 -9.65
CA GLY A 27 -4.96 3.22 -9.40
C GLY A 27 -4.96 4.74 -9.48
N GLU A 28 -6.09 5.36 -9.17
CA GLU A 28 -6.23 6.81 -9.19
C GLU A 28 -5.39 7.44 -8.08
N VAL A 29 -4.45 8.31 -8.44
CA VAL A 29 -3.57 8.99 -7.49
C VAL A 29 -4.24 10.29 -7.03
N TYR A 30 -4.46 10.41 -5.73
CA TYR A 30 -5.09 11.59 -5.11
C TYR A 30 -4.04 12.58 -4.58
N ARG A 31 -2.86 12.08 -4.21
CA ARG A 31 -1.76 12.89 -3.70
C ARG A 31 -0.44 12.21 -3.94
N GLU A 32 0.53 12.96 -4.45
CA GLU A 32 1.91 12.52 -4.61
C GLU A 32 2.84 13.68 -4.25
N LEU A 33 3.66 13.47 -3.23
CA LEU A 33 4.71 14.36 -2.77
C LEU A 33 5.97 13.51 -2.56
N GLU A 34 7.12 14.16 -2.38
CA GLU A 34 8.34 13.46 -2.01
C GLU A 34 8.11 12.59 -0.76
N GLY A 35 8.33 11.28 -0.92
CA GLY A 35 8.13 10.30 0.15
C GLY A 35 6.67 10.06 0.57
N ARG A 36 5.65 10.60 -0.11
CA ARG A 36 4.24 10.34 0.26
C ARG A 36 3.36 10.14 -0.96
N ARG A 37 2.65 9.02 -1.01
CA ARG A 37 1.71 8.69 -2.08
C ARG A 37 0.39 8.21 -1.50
N THR A 38 -0.73 8.73 -2.01
CA THR A 38 -2.07 8.22 -1.71
C THR A 38 -2.80 7.92 -3.01
N LEU A 39 -3.26 6.69 -3.16
CA LEU A 39 -4.02 6.25 -4.33
C LEU A 39 -5.24 5.41 -3.92
N ARG A 40 -6.24 5.33 -4.81
CA ARG A 40 -7.32 4.36 -4.73
C ARG A 40 -7.05 3.23 -5.72
N THR A 41 -6.95 2.01 -5.22
CA THR A 41 -6.84 0.79 -6.03
C THR A 41 -8.09 -0.06 -5.87
N GLU A 42 -8.27 -1.05 -6.74
CA GLU A 42 -9.32 -2.05 -6.65
C GLU A 42 -8.70 -3.44 -6.56
N VAL A 43 -9.16 -4.23 -5.59
CA VAL A 43 -8.77 -5.63 -5.41
C VAL A 43 -10.06 -6.42 -5.25
N ASP A 44 -10.27 -7.43 -6.11
CA ASP A 44 -11.47 -8.26 -6.14
C ASP A 44 -12.79 -7.47 -6.12
N GLY A 45 -12.88 -6.41 -6.93
CA GLY A 45 -14.06 -5.54 -7.02
C GLY A 45 -14.26 -4.58 -5.84
N ARG A 46 -13.32 -4.54 -4.88
CA ARG A 46 -13.39 -3.69 -3.69
C ARG A 46 -12.36 -2.57 -3.77
N GLY A 47 -12.81 -1.35 -3.51
CA GLY A 47 -11.95 -0.17 -3.48
C GLY A 47 -11.17 -0.04 -2.16
N TYR A 48 -9.87 0.22 -2.26
CA TYR A 48 -8.98 0.47 -1.12
C TYR A 48 -8.22 1.77 -1.30
N PHE A 49 -8.17 2.59 -0.26
CA PHE A 49 -7.24 3.72 -0.21
C PHE A 49 -5.90 3.27 0.37
N VAL A 50 -4.86 3.37 -0.45
CA VAL A 50 -3.48 3.03 -0.07
C VAL A 50 -2.75 4.32 0.27
N LYS A 51 -2.13 4.38 1.45
CA LYS A 51 -1.36 5.52 1.93
C LYS A 51 0.08 5.07 2.20
N ILE A 52 1.00 5.48 1.35
CA ILE A 52 2.42 5.14 1.44
C ILE A 52 3.17 6.35 1.97
N HIS A 53 3.98 6.13 3.01
CA HIS A 53 4.90 7.12 3.59
C HIS A 53 6.30 6.51 3.60
N ARG A 54 7.25 7.20 2.96
CA ARG A 54 8.68 6.86 2.85
C ARG A 54 9.49 7.95 3.52
N GLY A 55 10.69 7.58 3.96
CA GLY A 55 11.60 8.47 4.68
C GLY A 55 11.64 8.22 6.18
N ILE A 56 12.82 8.39 6.76
CA ILE A 56 13.06 8.36 8.20
C ILE A 56 12.69 9.75 8.72
N ASN A 57 11.40 10.04 8.90
CA ASN A 57 10.98 11.20 9.68
C ASN A 57 9.99 10.73 10.76
N TRP A 58 10.45 9.76 11.55
CA TRP A 58 9.91 9.42 12.86
C TRP A 58 10.64 10.25 13.94
N GLY A 59 10.74 11.57 13.72
CA GLY A 59 11.15 12.51 14.76
C GLY A 59 9.99 12.79 15.69
#